data_AF-A0AA35T5Q2-F1
#
_entry.id   AF-A0AA35T5Q2-F1
#
_cell.length_a   1.000
_cell.length_b   1.000
_cell.length_c   1.000
_cell.angle_alpha   90.00
_cell.angle_beta   90.00
_cell.angle_gamma   90.00
#
_symmetry.space_group_name_H-M   'P 1'
#
loop_
_entity.id
_entity.type
_entity.pdbx_description
1 polymer ?
#
loop_
_entity_poly.entity_id
_entity_poly.type
_entity_poly.pdbx_seq_one_letter_code
_entity_poly.pdbx_strand_id
1 'polypeptide(L)'
;GRGSVALLYQFATAYVDPGDEVVTPWISFEAYPISVQTMGGTLVRVPLTAGHAFDLDAVAAAVTARTKLVFLATPNNPTARPCRPRPSHASWSGFPDVVVLVDEAYREFADPALGDPVADLLPRFDNVAVARTFSKAYGLASLRLGYVMAHPEVVSAIDKCLIPFNVNGLAQAAPWPPCALTPPRRRRPTSTPSEPSGAGWRPPWPPTAGISRRPGQLRVDAAGQPHRRGVHRPGAAGRGGPAVLGGGHPGDHRHPAQNDRFWPTSARCPPA
;
A
#
# COMPACT_ATOMS: atom_id res chain seq x y z
N GLY A 1 4.64 13.01 11.15
CA GLY A 1 3.79 12.07 11.93
C GLY A 1 4.49 10.74 12.20
N ARG A 2 3.93 9.92 13.11
CA ARG A 2 4.48 8.61 13.56
C ARG A 2 4.33 7.49 12.50
N GLY A 3 4.96 7.67 11.34
CA GLY A 3 4.70 6.90 10.12
C GLY A 3 3.45 7.41 9.40
N SER A 4 3.27 7.00 8.13
CA SER A 4 2.11 7.45 7.33
C SER A 4 0.76 6.99 7.90
N VAL A 5 0.71 5.86 8.60
CA VAL A 5 -0.51 5.40 9.30
C VAL A 5 -1.02 6.45 10.29
N ALA A 6 -0.14 7.08 11.08
CA ALA A 6 -0.59 8.10 12.03
C ALA A 6 -1.15 9.35 11.33
N LEU A 7 -0.69 9.65 10.12
CA LEU A 7 -1.28 10.71 9.30
C LEU A 7 -2.71 10.33 8.89
N LEU A 8 -2.98 9.08 8.49
CA LEU A 8 -4.36 8.63 8.17
C LEU A 8 -5.33 8.90 9.32
N TYR A 9 -4.92 8.60 10.56
CA TYR A 9 -5.72 8.89 11.74
C TYR A 9 -5.86 10.40 11.97
N GLN A 10 -4.80 11.19 11.76
CA GLN A 10 -4.89 12.65 11.90
C GLN A 10 -5.84 13.28 10.88
N PHE A 11 -5.83 12.83 9.63
CA PHE A 11 -6.82 13.24 8.63
C PHE A 11 -8.22 12.83 9.06
N ALA A 12 -8.44 11.57 9.49
CA ALA A 12 -9.74 11.14 9.98
C ALA A 12 -10.22 12.01 11.15
N THR A 13 -9.37 12.29 12.14
CA THR A 13 -9.72 13.12 13.30
C THR A 13 -9.99 14.58 12.93
N ALA A 14 -9.31 15.12 11.93
CA ALA A 14 -9.48 16.51 11.54
C ALA A 14 -10.75 16.77 10.70
N TYR A 15 -11.26 15.76 10.01
CA TYR A 15 -12.29 15.94 8.97
C TYR A 15 -13.52 15.06 9.10
N VAL A 16 -13.53 14.04 9.95
CA VAL A 16 -14.61 13.05 10.00
C VAL A 16 -15.28 13.08 11.36
N ASP A 17 -16.59 13.37 11.36
CA ASP A 17 -17.48 13.22 12.49
C ASP A 17 -18.44 12.03 12.31
N PRO A 18 -19.15 11.60 13.38
CA PRO A 18 -20.19 10.60 13.27
C PRO A 18 -21.25 10.96 12.22
N GLY A 19 -21.45 10.07 11.25
CA GLY A 19 -22.38 10.28 10.12
C GLY A 19 -21.71 10.75 8.83
N ASP A 20 -20.45 11.18 8.87
CA ASP A 20 -19.68 11.52 7.67
C ASP A 20 -19.20 10.27 6.93
N GLU A 21 -18.89 10.46 5.65
CA GLU A 21 -18.43 9.43 4.73
C GLU A 21 -16.96 9.65 4.32
N VAL A 22 -16.23 8.55 4.18
CA VAL A 22 -14.90 8.52 3.57
C VAL A 22 -14.92 7.53 2.42
N VAL A 23 -14.58 8.01 1.22
CA VAL A 23 -14.62 7.19 -0.01
C VAL A 23 -13.24 6.62 -0.31
N THR A 24 -13.18 5.33 -0.64
CA THR A 24 -11.95 4.69 -1.15
C THR A 24 -12.29 3.55 -2.11
N PRO A 25 -11.48 3.31 -3.15
CA PRO A 25 -11.46 2.03 -3.85
C PRO A 25 -11.17 0.88 -2.88
N TRP A 26 -11.80 -0.28 -3.10
CA TRP A 26 -11.67 -1.46 -2.24
C TRP A 26 -11.60 -2.76 -3.06
N ILE A 27 -10.64 -3.66 -2.82
CA ILE A 27 -9.72 -3.73 -1.67
C ILE A 27 -8.53 -2.77 -1.74
N SER A 28 -8.25 -2.07 -0.64
CA SER A 28 -7.09 -1.21 -0.46
C SER A 28 -6.48 -1.40 0.94
N PHE A 29 -5.76 -0.42 1.46
CA PHE A 29 -5.00 -0.55 2.69
C PHE A 29 -5.91 -0.80 3.90
N GLU A 30 -5.59 -1.83 4.67
CA GLU A 30 -6.42 -2.33 5.77
C GLU A 30 -6.61 -1.32 6.91
N ALA A 31 -5.73 -0.32 7.04
CA ALA A 31 -5.85 0.70 8.08
C ALA A 31 -6.94 1.74 7.78
N TYR A 32 -7.36 1.90 6.52
CA TYR A 32 -8.41 2.86 6.15
C TYR A 32 -9.72 2.63 6.91
N PRO A 33 -10.36 1.44 6.87
CA PRO A 33 -11.59 1.22 7.63
C PRO A 33 -11.40 1.45 9.13
N ILE A 34 -10.26 1.10 9.69
CA ILE A 34 -9.99 1.27 11.13
C ILE A 34 -9.94 2.77 11.47
N SER A 35 -9.19 3.57 10.71
CA SER A 35 -9.07 5.02 10.96
C SER A 35 -10.41 5.75 10.87
N VAL A 36 -11.24 5.39 9.88
CA VAL A 36 -12.56 6.02 9.66
C VAL A 36 -13.56 5.61 10.75
N GLN A 37 -13.66 4.32 11.03
CA GLN A 37 -14.58 3.81 12.04
C GLN A 37 -14.24 4.28 13.45
N THR A 38 -12.96 4.51 13.75
CA THR A 38 -12.54 5.04 15.06
C THR A 38 -13.13 6.44 15.33
N MET A 39 -13.40 7.23 14.28
CA MET A 39 -14.04 8.54 14.37
C MET A 39 -15.58 8.48 14.23
N GLY A 40 -16.16 7.29 14.12
CA GLY A 40 -17.61 7.12 13.90
C GLY A 40 -18.06 7.36 12.45
N GLY A 41 -17.13 7.55 11.52
CA GLY A 41 -17.43 7.71 10.10
C GLY A 41 -17.75 6.40 9.39
N THR A 42 -18.32 6.51 8.19
CA THR A 42 -18.61 5.37 7.31
C THR A 42 -17.63 5.30 6.15
N LEU A 43 -16.94 4.17 6.01
CA LEU A 43 -16.09 3.94 4.83
C LEU A 43 -16.94 3.47 3.64
N VAL A 44 -17.11 4.33 2.65
CA VAL A 44 -17.75 4.02 1.37
C VAL A 44 -16.73 3.33 0.46
N ARG A 45 -17.00 2.06 0.15
CA ARG A 45 -16.08 1.18 -0.60
C ARG A 45 -16.49 1.10 -2.06
N VAL A 46 -15.65 1.63 -2.94
CA VAL A 46 -15.84 1.59 -4.39
C VAL A 46 -15.16 0.34 -4.97
N PRO A 47 -15.86 -0.53 -5.71
CA PRO A 47 -15.24 -1.72 -6.29
C PRO A 47 -14.07 -1.39 -7.22
N LEU A 48 -13.04 -2.24 -7.20
CA LEU A 48 -11.97 -2.17 -8.21
C LEU A 48 -12.48 -2.64 -9.57
N THR A 49 -11.81 -2.19 -10.64
CA THR A 49 -12.02 -2.76 -11.98
C THR A 49 -11.62 -4.23 -12.04
N ALA A 50 -12.00 -4.94 -13.10
CA ALA A 50 -11.56 -6.33 -13.35
C ALA A 50 -10.02 -6.47 -13.37
N GLY A 51 -9.30 -5.40 -13.73
CA GLY A 51 -7.84 -5.32 -13.73
C GLY A 51 -7.21 -5.07 -12.36
N HIS A 52 -8.02 -5.00 -11.29
CA HIS A 52 -7.62 -4.63 -9.93
C HIS A 52 -7.08 -3.19 -9.81
N ALA A 53 -7.47 -2.32 -10.74
CA ALA A 53 -7.14 -0.91 -10.74
C ALA A 53 -8.27 -0.08 -10.11
N PHE A 54 -7.94 1.14 -9.72
CA PHE A 54 -8.91 2.11 -9.22
C PHE A 54 -9.74 2.66 -10.38
N ASP A 55 -11.05 2.70 -10.20
CA ASP A 55 -11.98 3.39 -11.09
C ASP A 55 -12.23 4.79 -10.50
N LEU A 56 -11.52 5.79 -11.00
CA LEU A 56 -11.57 7.15 -10.45
C LEU A 56 -12.89 7.86 -10.77
N ASP A 57 -13.58 7.47 -11.84
CA ASP A 57 -14.87 8.03 -12.18
C ASP A 57 -15.95 7.46 -11.24
N ALA A 58 -15.88 6.16 -10.93
CA ALA A 58 -16.73 5.56 -9.91
C ALA A 58 -16.45 6.12 -8.49
N VAL A 59 -15.19 6.47 -8.18
CA VAL A 59 -14.85 7.17 -6.93
C VAL A 59 -15.51 8.54 -6.89
N ALA A 60 -15.40 9.32 -7.96
CA ALA A 60 -16.03 10.63 -8.06
C ALA A 60 -17.56 10.55 -7.92
N ALA A 61 -18.18 9.56 -8.57
CA ALA A 61 -19.62 9.34 -8.51
C ALA A 61 -20.12 8.88 -7.12
N ALA A 62 -19.24 8.33 -6.29
CA ALA A 62 -19.57 7.90 -4.92
C ALA A 62 -19.48 9.05 -3.90
N VAL A 63 -18.94 10.21 -4.27
CA VAL A 63 -18.87 11.38 -3.40
C VAL A 63 -20.27 11.97 -3.21
N THR A 64 -20.65 12.20 -1.96
CA THR A 64 -21.93 12.79 -1.55
C THR A 64 -21.69 14.04 -0.70
N ALA A 65 -22.76 14.74 -0.31
CA ALA A 65 -22.68 15.86 0.63
C ALA A 65 -22.14 15.46 2.03
N ARG A 66 -22.17 14.16 2.38
CA ARG A 66 -21.60 13.63 3.63
C ARG A 66 -20.13 13.25 3.47
N THR A 67 -19.60 13.19 2.26
CA THR A 67 -18.20 12.85 2.06
C THR A 67 -17.31 13.98 2.55
N LYS A 68 -16.32 13.66 3.39
CA LYS A 68 -15.32 14.62 3.89
C LYS A 68 -13.91 14.28 3.45
N LEU A 69 -13.64 12.99 3.25
CA LEU A 69 -12.33 12.50 2.84
C LEU A 69 -12.43 11.50 1.68
N VAL A 70 -11.42 11.51 0.82
CA VAL A 70 -11.14 10.45 -0.15
C VAL A 70 -9.74 9.91 0.08
N PHE A 71 -9.59 8.59 0.21
CA PHE A 71 -8.30 7.93 0.30
C PHE A 71 -7.93 7.25 -1.02
N LEU A 72 -6.75 7.58 -1.55
CA LEU A 72 -6.21 6.98 -2.76
C LEU A 72 -4.78 6.48 -2.53
N ALA A 73 -4.59 5.16 -2.43
CA ALA A 73 -3.24 4.58 -2.43
C ALA A 73 -2.66 4.48 -3.84
N THR A 74 -1.44 4.98 -4.05
CA THR A 74 -0.71 4.80 -5.31
C THR A 74 0.81 4.65 -5.10
N PRO A 75 1.41 3.49 -5.48
CA PRO A 75 0.75 2.23 -5.83
C PRO A 75 -0.15 1.66 -4.73
N ASN A 76 -1.25 1.02 -5.12
CA ASN A 76 -2.21 0.45 -4.18
C ASN A 76 -1.65 -0.77 -3.44
N ASN A 77 -1.88 -0.83 -2.13
CA ASN A 77 -1.76 -2.05 -1.34
C ASN A 77 -3.16 -2.64 -1.14
N PRO A 78 -3.46 -3.90 -1.53
CA PRO A 78 -2.51 -4.97 -1.85
C PRO A 78 -2.27 -5.22 -3.35
N THR A 79 -2.94 -4.51 -4.26
CA THR A 79 -2.95 -4.90 -5.69
C THR A 79 -1.70 -4.51 -6.47
N ALA A 80 -0.81 -3.72 -5.87
CA ALA A 80 0.38 -3.12 -6.46
C ALA A 80 0.12 -2.27 -7.73
N ARG A 81 -1.15 -1.99 -8.05
CA ARG A 81 -1.51 -1.18 -9.22
C ARG A 81 -1.29 0.29 -8.92
N PRO A 82 -0.58 1.04 -9.79
CA PRO A 82 -0.55 2.48 -9.69
C PRO A 82 -1.92 3.05 -10.06
N CYS A 83 -2.33 4.07 -9.32
CA CYS A 83 -3.37 4.99 -9.71
C CYS A 83 -2.70 6.26 -10.23
N ARG A 84 -3.19 6.83 -11.33
CA ARG A 84 -2.74 8.14 -11.82
C ARG A 84 -3.83 9.17 -11.55
N PRO A 85 -3.94 9.72 -10.32
CA PRO A 85 -4.78 10.88 -10.11
C PRO A 85 -4.19 12.01 -10.96
N ARG A 86 -4.91 12.38 -12.01
CA ARG A 86 -4.55 13.47 -12.93
C ARG A 86 -5.49 14.66 -12.73
N PRO A 87 -5.02 15.89 -13.00
CA PRO A 87 -5.88 17.08 -12.96
C PRO A 87 -7.12 16.99 -13.86
N SER A 88 -7.04 16.19 -14.93
CA SER A 88 -8.13 15.97 -15.88
C SER A 88 -9.30 15.15 -15.32
N HIS A 89 -9.14 14.49 -14.17
CA HIS A 89 -10.28 13.97 -13.42
C HIS A 89 -10.99 15.18 -12.80
N ALA A 90 -11.86 15.80 -13.60
CA ALA A 90 -12.54 17.06 -13.34
C ALA A 90 -13.37 17.10 -12.03
N SER A 91 -13.48 15.97 -11.34
CA SER A 91 -14.16 15.82 -10.07
C SER A 91 -13.42 16.44 -8.88
N TRP A 92 -12.09 16.55 -8.89
CA TRP A 92 -11.35 17.09 -7.74
C TRP A 92 -11.65 18.56 -7.46
N SER A 93 -11.85 19.35 -8.51
CA SER A 93 -12.34 20.74 -8.42
C SER A 93 -13.84 20.84 -8.11
N GLY A 94 -14.60 19.76 -8.34
CA GLY A 94 -16.04 19.73 -8.07
C GLY A 94 -16.39 19.55 -6.59
N PHE A 95 -15.40 19.20 -5.76
CA PHE A 95 -15.58 18.92 -4.33
C PHE A 95 -14.54 19.66 -3.48
N PRO A 96 -14.53 21.01 -3.50
CA PRO A 96 -13.53 21.79 -2.76
C PRO A 96 -13.56 21.50 -1.25
N ASP A 97 -14.72 21.13 -0.70
CA ASP A 97 -14.92 20.82 0.72
C ASP A 97 -14.49 19.38 1.09
N VAL A 98 -14.07 18.57 0.12
CA VAL A 98 -13.64 17.19 0.32
C VAL A 98 -12.13 17.10 0.19
N VAL A 99 -11.45 16.65 1.24
CA VAL A 99 -10.00 16.50 1.22
C VAL A 99 -9.59 15.15 0.63
N VAL A 100 -8.63 15.18 -0.28
CA VAL A 100 -8.15 14.01 -1.01
C VAL A 100 -6.76 13.67 -0.53
N LEU A 101 -6.62 12.54 0.16
CA LEU A 101 -5.33 12.06 0.62
C LEU A 101 -4.80 10.98 -0.32
N VAL A 102 -3.73 11.32 -1.02
CA VAL A 102 -2.95 10.40 -1.85
C VAL A 102 -1.88 9.73 -0.97
N ASP A 103 -2.03 8.43 -0.70
CA ASP A 103 -1.06 7.62 0.04
C ASP A 103 -0.01 7.05 -0.92
N GLU A 104 1.19 7.62 -0.85
CA GLU A 104 2.37 7.30 -1.64
C GLU A 104 3.38 6.43 -0.88
N ALA A 105 2.91 5.55 0.02
CA ALA A 105 3.80 4.68 0.82
C ALA A 105 4.77 3.80 -0.01
N TYR A 106 4.46 3.55 -1.29
CA TYR A 106 5.26 2.72 -2.20
C TYR A 106 5.81 3.50 -3.40
N ARG A 107 5.81 4.83 -3.34
CA ARG A 107 6.19 5.71 -4.45
C ARG A 107 7.57 5.41 -5.02
N GLU A 108 8.57 5.13 -4.19
CA GLU A 108 9.95 4.89 -4.64
C GLU A 108 10.09 3.62 -5.50
N PHE A 109 9.11 2.71 -5.43
CA PHE A 109 9.06 1.49 -6.24
C PHE A 109 8.32 1.69 -7.57
N ALA A 110 7.52 2.75 -7.69
CA ALA A 110 6.75 3.05 -8.88
C ALA A 110 7.66 3.38 -10.08
N ASP A 111 7.11 3.22 -11.28
CA ASP A 111 7.77 3.69 -12.51
C ASP A 111 7.73 5.23 -12.52
N PRO A 112 8.90 5.92 -12.62
CA PRO A 112 8.94 7.38 -12.73
C PRO A 112 8.07 7.96 -13.85
N ALA A 113 7.83 7.21 -14.94
CA ALA A 113 6.97 7.63 -16.04
C ALA A 113 5.47 7.75 -15.64
N LEU A 114 5.12 7.39 -14.41
CA LEU A 114 3.78 7.57 -13.87
C LEU A 114 3.44 9.04 -13.58
N GLY A 115 4.43 9.94 -13.45
CA GLY A 115 4.25 11.33 -13.00
C GLY A 115 4.45 11.43 -11.48
N ASP A 116 4.37 12.63 -10.90
CA ASP A 116 4.49 12.86 -9.44
C ASP A 116 3.28 13.66 -8.95
N PRO A 117 2.36 13.07 -8.15
CA PRO A 117 1.21 13.77 -7.59
C PRO A 117 1.55 15.08 -6.88
N VAL A 118 2.74 15.18 -6.26
CA VAL A 118 3.21 16.43 -5.63
C VAL A 118 3.36 17.54 -6.67
N ALA A 119 3.99 17.26 -7.81
CA ALA A 119 4.21 18.23 -8.88
C ALA A 119 2.94 18.44 -9.73
N ASP A 120 2.14 17.38 -9.90
CA ASP A 120 1.02 17.37 -10.83
C ASP A 120 -0.27 17.92 -10.21
N LEU A 121 -0.48 17.74 -8.89
CA LEU A 121 -1.76 18.05 -8.21
C LEU A 121 -1.67 19.21 -7.22
N LEU A 122 -0.66 19.25 -6.35
CA LEU A 122 -0.61 20.26 -5.27
C LEU A 122 -0.61 21.72 -5.77
N PRO A 123 0.03 22.07 -6.92
CA PRO A 123 -0.07 23.43 -7.46
C PRO A 123 -1.45 23.82 -8.01
N ARG A 124 -2.39 22.87 -8.11
CA ARG A 124 -3.68 23.03 -8.78
C ARG A 124 -4.88 22.85 -7.86
N PHE A 125 -4.71 22.16 -6.73
CA PHE A 125 -5.80 21.76 -5.86
C PHE A 125 -5.41 21.91 -4.39
N ASP A 126 -6.05 22.85 -3.70
CA ASP A 126 -5.75 23.14 -2.30
C ASP A 126 -6.30 22.07 -1.34
N ASN A 127 -7.28 21.28 -1.79
CA ASN A 127 -7.86 20.17 -1.05
C ASN A 127 -7.12 18.83 -1.24
N VAL A 128 -5.99 18.80 -1.95
CA VAL A 128 -5.18 17.59 -2.13
C VAL A 128 -4.03 17.56 -1.13
N ALA A 129 -3.80 16.39 -0.55
CA ALA A 129 -2.67 16.08 0.31
C ALA A 129 -1.96 14.81 -0.18
N VAL A 130 -0.63 14.78 -0.09
CA VAL A 130 0.18 13.62 -0.46
C VAL A 130 0.98 13.15 0.75
N ALA A 131 0.71 11.94 1.23
CA ALA A 131 1.43 11.33 2.34
C ALA A 131 2.49 10.34 1.87
N ARG A 132 3.67 10.38 2.50
CA ARG A 132 4.80 9.48 2.24
C ARG A 132 5.38 8.93 3.54
N THR A 133 6.23 7.91 3.42
CA THR A 133 6.74 7.15 4.56
C THR A 133 8.22 6.79 4.45
N PHE A 134 8.93 6.83 5.57
CA PHE A 134 10.28 6.29 5.65
C PHE A 134 10.29 4.77 5.92
N SER A 135 9.10 4.15 6.03
CA SER A 135 9.00 2.75 6.47
C SER A 135 9.38 1.73 5.40
N LYS A 136 9.30 2.08 4.11
CA LYS A 136 9.45 1.13 3.01
C LYS A 136 10.82 1.23 2.36
N ALA A 137 10.96 2.06 1.33
CA ALA A 137 12.18 2.15 0.54
C ALA A 137 13.41 2.50 1.38
N TYR A 138 13.23 3.32 2.42
CA TYR A 138 14.31 3.75 3.31
C TYR A 138 14.66 2.72 4.40
N GLY A 139 13.88 1.65 4.57
CA GLY A 139 14.15 0.60 5.57
C GLY A 139 13.97 1.05 7.03
N LEU A 140 13.36 2.21 7.28
CA LEU A 140 13.22 2.80 8.62
C LEU A 140 11.84 2.54 9.22
N ALA A 141 11.31 1.34 9.00
CA ALA A 141 9.99 0.94 9.50
C ALA A 141 9.87 1.11 11.01
N SER A 142 10.90 0.80 11.79
CA SER A 142 10.87 0.92 13.25
C SER A 142 11.02 2.35 13.76
N LEU A 143 11.56 3.27 12.96
CA LEU A 143 11.77 4.67 13.36
C LEU A 143 10.46 5.48 13.39
N ARG A 144 9.43 4.95 12.73
CA ARG A 144 8.07 5.50 12.69
C ARG A 144 8.04 6.96 12.24
N LEU A 145 8.61 7.25 11.07
CA LEU A 145 8.52 8.57 10.46
C LEU A 145 7.72 8.52 9.15
N GLY A 146 6.80 9.47 9.02
CA GLY A 146 6.06 9.77 7.80
C GLY A 146 5.77 11.26 7.73
N TYR A 147 5.50 11.76 6.53
CA TYR A 147 5.28 13.18 6.26
C TYR A 147 4.16 13.35 5.25
N VAL A 148 3.58 14.55 5.21
CA VAL A 148 2.55 14.94 4.26
C VAL A 148 2.93 16.27 3.63
N MET A 149 2.58 16.45 2.36
CA MET A 149 2.70 17.70 1.63
C MET A 149 1.28 18.08 1.18
N ALA A 150 0.83 19.28 1.52
CA ALA A 150 -0.52 19.76 1.26
C ALA A 150 -0.56 21.30 1.34
N HIS A 151 -1.70 21.90 0.98
CA HIS A 151 -1.95 23.33 1.19
C HIS A 151 -1.86 23.70 2.70
N PRO A 152 -1.37 24.91 3.06
CA PRO A 152 -1.20 25.30 4.46
C PRO A 152 -2.46 25.18 5.33
N GLU A 153 -3.65 25.37 4.76
CA GLU A 153 -4.91 25.18 5.50
C GLU A 153 -5.15 23.72 5.89
N VAL A 154 -4.87 22.78 4.98
CA VAL A 154 -4.96 21.34 5.28
C VAL A 154 -3.94 20.94 6.33
N VAL A 155 -2.71 21.46 6.23
CA VAL A 155 -1.65 21.23 7.24
C VAL A 155 -2.08 21.78 8.60
N SER A 156 -2.63 23.00 8.64
CA SER A 156 -3.12 23.62 9.88
C SER A 156 -4.25 22.82 10.52
N ALA A 157 -5.18 22.28 9.72
CA ALA A 157 -6.28 21.46 10.22
C ALA A 157 -5.78 20.17 10.90
N ILE A 158 -4.90 19.41 10.24
CA ILE A 158 -4.38 18.16 10.80
C ILE A 158 -3.41 18.39 11.97
N ASP A 159 -2.68 19.52 11.98
CA ASP A 159 -1.77 19.87 13.07
C ASP A 159 -2.52 20.16 14.39
N LYS A 160 -3.75 20.67 14.32
CA LYS A 160 -4.62 20.87 15.52
C LYS A 160 -5.01 19.53 16.17
N CYS A 161 -5.06 18.45 15.38
CA CYS A 161 -5.37 17.10 15.84
C CYS A 161 -4.11 16.27 16.15
N LEU A 162 -2.93 16.87 16.00
CA LEU A 162 -1.66 16.21 16.24
C LEU A 162 -1.52 15.89 17.73
N ILE A 163 -1.35 14.61 18.06
CA ILE A 163 -0.90 14.22 19.40
C ILE A 163 0.47 14.89 19.65
N PRO A 164 0.62 15.69 20.73
CA PRO A 164 1.89 16.33 21.05
C PRO A 164 3.04 15.32 21.14
N PHE A 165 4.22 15.71 20.66
CA PHE A 165 5.45 14.89 20.72
C PHE A 165 5.36 13.52 20.01
N ASN A 166 4.48 13.36 19.01
CA ASN A 166 4.25 12.06 18.35
C ASN A 166 5.39 11.58 17.44
N VAL A 167 6.34 12.44 17.08
CA VAL A 167 7.58 12.05 16.39
C VAL A 167 8.70 11.99 17.41
N ASN A 168 9.31 10.81 17.56
CA ASN A 168 10.38 10.58 18.54
C ASN A 168 11.66 11.37 18.17
N GLY A 169 12.49 11.67 19.18
CA GLY A 169 13.71 12.47 18.99
C GLY A 169 14.72 11.87 18.00
N LEU A 170 14.85 10.54 17.94
CA LEU A 170 15.74 9.87 16.97
C LEU A 170 15.27 10.12 15.52
N ALA A 171 13.95 10.12 15.31
CA ALA A 171 13.35 10.43 14.02
C ALA A 171 13.42 11.93 13.67
N GLN A 172 13.65 12.81 14.64
CA GLN A 172 13.88 14.24 14.34
C GLN A 172 15.36 14.50 14.04
N ALA A 173 16.26 13.82 14.75
CA ALA A 173 17.70 14.01 14.65
C ALA A 173 18.36 13.31 13.47
N ALA A 174 17.70 12.35 12.82
CA ALA A 174 18.33 11.63 11.71
C ALA A 174 18.60 12.57 10.52
N PRO A 175 19.73 12.39 9.81
CA PRO A 175 20.04 13.17 8.62
C PRO A 175 19.11 12.72 7.49
N TRP A 176 17.98 13.41 7.35
CA TRP A 176 17.07 13.22 6.23
C TRP A 176 17.71 13.78 4.96
N PRO A 177 17.64 13.09 3.82
CA PRO A 177 18.04 13.68 2.55
C PRO A 177 17.35 15.06 2.40
N PRO A 178 18.07 16.11 1.96
CA PRO A 178 17.62 17.50 2.02
C PRO A 178 16.26 17.77 1.37
N CYS A 179 15.83 16.86 0.50
CA CYS A 179 14.44 16.44 0.38
C CYS A 179 14.49 14.92 0.12
N ALA A 180 13.45 14.18 0.49
CA ALA A 180 13.24 12.76 0.14
C ALA A 180 13.04 12.52 -1.39
N LEU A 181 13.77 13.24 -2.24
CA LEU A 181 13.73 13.27 -3.71
C LEU A 181 14.81 12.39 -4.36
N THR A 182 15.77 11.87 -3.60
CA THR A 182 16.70 10.86 -4.12
C THR A 182 16.22 9.49 -3.68
N PRO A 183 15.61 8.67 -4.56
CA PRO A 183 15.22 7.32 -4.18
C PRO A 183 16.48 6.55 -3.72
N PRO A 184 16.37 5.69 -2.69
CA PRO A 184 17.47 4.84 -2.28
C PRO A 184 17.96 4.05 -3.50
N ARG A 185 19.29 3.88 -3.65
CA ARG A 185 19.88 3.14 -4.77
C ARG A 185 19.17 1.79 -4.93
N ARG A 186 18.51 1.57 -6.07
CA ARG A 186 17.87 0.29 -6.44
C ARG A 186 18.95 -0.79 -6.43
N ARG A 187 19.01 -1.63 -5.39
CA ARG A 187 19.84 -2.85 -5.41
C ARG A 187 19.08 -3.93 -6.18
N ARG A 188 19.66 -4.42 -7.28
CA ARG A 188 19.14 -5.54 -8.07
C ARG A 188 19.22 -6.83 -7.22
N PRO A 189 18.14 -7.61 -7.05
CA PRO A 189 18.22 -9.00 -6.64
C PRO A 189 19.08 -9.77 -7.64
N THR A 190 19.99 -10.61 -7.13
CA THR A 190 21.06 -11.27 -7.90
C THR A 190 20.63 -12.53 -8.67
N SER A 191 19.34 -12.85 -8.76
CA SER A 191 18.88 -14.05 -9.47
C SER A 191 17.50 -13.88 -10.11
N THR A 192 17.47 -13.76 -11.43
CA THR A 192 16.29 -14.01 -12.28
C THR A 192 16.41 -15.41 -12.90
N PRO A 193 15.46 -16.34 -12.67
CA PRO A 193 15.41 -17.58 -13.44
C PRO A 193 15.03 -17.27 -14.90
N SER A 194 15.66 -17.97 -15.86
CA SER A 194 15.39 -17.85 -17.30
C SER A 194 14.02 -18.42 -17.69
N GLU A 195 13.28 -17.71 -18.55
CA GLU A 195 12.00 -18.12 -19.17
C GLU A 195 12.21 -18.52 -20.65
N PRO A 196 11.40 -19.43 -21.23
CA PRO A 196 11.24 -19.57 -22.68
C PRO A 196 10.24 -18.54 -23.24
N SER A 197 10.48 -18.18 -24.49
CA SER A 197 9.91 -17.08 -25.28
C SER A 197 8.39 -17.05 -25.47
N GLY A 198 7.79 -15.86 -25.35
CA GLY A 198 6.46 -15.53 -25.88
C GLY A 198 6.14 -14.03 -25.72
N ALA A 199 5.91 -13.35 -26.84
CA ALA A 199 5.79 -11.89 -26.95
C ALA A 199 4.63 -11.28 -26.16
N GLY A 200 4.94 -10.26 -25.37
CA GLY A 200 4.02 -9.42 -24.61
C GLY A 200 4.83 -8.58 -23.63
N TRP A 201 4.66 -7.26 -23.63
CA TRP A 201 5.39 -6.36 -22.73
C TRP A 201 5.16 -6.77 -21.27
N ARG A 202 6.25 -7.05 -20.55
CA ARG A 202 6.29 -7.46 -19.13
C ARG A 202 7.22 -6.53 -18.36
N PRO A 203 6.86 -6.09 -17.15
CA PRO A 203 7.77 -5.34 -16.29
C PRO A 203 8.99 -6.22 -15.92
N PRO A 204 10.16 -5.64 -15.61
CA PRO A 204 11.40 -6.39 -15.33
C PRO A 204 11.39 -7.19 -14.01
N TRP A 205 10.21 -7.39 -13.40
CA TRP A 205 10.00 -8.03 -12.09
C TRP A 205 8.70 -8.84 -12.13
N PRO A 206 8.60 -9.98 -11.41
CA PRO A 206 7.31 -10.64 -11.23
C PRO A 206 6.32 -9.66 -10.56
N PRO A 207 5.03 -9.68 -10.92
CA PRO A 207 4.03 -8.86 -10.25
C PRO A 207 4.08 -9.16 -8.75
N THR A 208 4.48 -8.18 -7.96
CA THR A 208 4.31 -8.23 -6.51
C THR A 208 2.81 -8.34 -6.23
N ALA A 209 2.46 -9.38 -5.46
CA ALA A 209 1.11 -9.71 -4.99
C ALA A 209 0.10 -10.22 -6.05
N GLY A 210 0.07 -11.55 -6.22
CA GLY A 210 -1.17 -12.32 -6.35
C GLY A 210 -1.80 -12.45 -7.74
N ILE A 211 -1.55 -13.56 -8.42
CA ILE A 211 -2.50 -14.11 -9.40
C ILE A 211 -3.64 -14.77 -8.61
N SER A 212 -4.84 -14.23 -8.68
CA SER A 212 -6.08 -14.89 -8.25
C SER A 212 -6.70 -15.61 -9.45
N ARG A 213 -6.71 -16.95 -9.44
CA ARG A 213 -7.61 -17.76 -10.28
C ARG A 213 -8.78 -18.26 -9.41
N ARG A 214 -10.04 -18.02 -9.83
CA ARG A 214 -11.28 -18.51 -9.19
C ARG A 214 -11.70 -19.90 -9.78
N PRO A 215 -12.82 -20.53 -9.35
CA PRO A 215 -13.09 -21.08 -8.02
C PRO A 215 -13.56 -22.56 -8.11
N GLY A 216 -13.28 -23.36 -7.08
CA GLY A 216 -13.85 -24.71 -6.94
C GLY A 216 -14.16 -24.98 -5.48
N GLN A 217 -15.39 -25.40 -5.20
CA GLN A 217 -15.94 -25.69 -3.87
C GLN A 217 -14.98 -26.52 -3.02
N LEU A 218 -14.73 -26.13 -1.76
CA LEU A 218 -14.42 -27.11 -0.72
C LEU A 218 -14.75 -26.60 0.68
N ARG A 219 -15.34 -27.52 1.45
CA ARG A 219 -15.90 -27.39 2.79
C ARG A 219 -14.87 -26.89 3.81
N VAL A 220 -15.39 -26.24 4.85
CA VAL A 220 -14.66 -25.89 6.07
C VAL A 220 -14.53 -27.15 6.91
N ASP A 221 -13.30 -27.63 7.10
CA ASP A 221 -12.96 -28.50 8.24
C ASP A 221 -11.97 -27.75 9.13
N ALA A 222 -12.38 -27.54 10.37
CA ALA A 222 -11.56 -26.97 11.42
C ALA A 222 -10.61 -28.06 11.98
N ALA A 223 -9.30 -27.86 11.83
CA ALA A 223 -8.30 -28.53 12.67
C ALA A 223 -6.98 -27.75 12.60
N GLY A 224 -6.48 -27.28 13.74
CA GLY A 224 -5.14 -26.72 13.87
C GLY A 224 -4.04 -27.77 13.78
N GLN A 225 -2.82 -27.36 13.43
CA GLN A 225 -1.49 -27.90 13.81
C GLN A 225 -0.39 -27.33 12.86
N PRO A 226 0.91 -27.40 13.22
CA PRO A 226 1.75 -26.30 13.68
C PRO A 226 2.56 -25.60 12.57
N HIS A 227 2.92 -24.33 12.79
CA HIS A 227 3.86 -23.59 11.93
C HIS A 227 5.25 -24.23 11.97
N ARG A 228 5.73 -24.75 10.81
CA ARG A 228 7.14 -25.04 10.60
C ARG A 228 7.68 -24.29 9.37
N ARG A 229 8.78 -23.55 9.63
CA ARG A 229 9.73 -22.86 8.74
C ARG A 229 9.37 -21.46 8.21
N GLY A 230 9.85 -20.45 8.93
CA GLY A 230 10.67 -19.33 8.43
C GLY A 230 10.05 -18.27 7.51
N VAL A 231 8.84 -18.45 6.98
CA VAL A 231 8.19 -17.46 6.12
C VAL A 231 6.82 -17.10 6.69
N HIS A 232 6.74 -15.94 7.33
CA HIS A 232 5.46 -15.37 7.74
C HIS A 232 4.80 -14.67 6.54
N ARG A 233 3.70 -15.23 6.07
CA ARG A 233 2.77 -14.53 5.16
C ARG A 233 1.64 -13.93 6.00
N PRO A 234 1.35 -12.62 5.89
CA PRO A 234 0.13 -12.07 6.46
C PRO A 234 -1.08 -12.82 5.89
N GLY A 235 -1.86 -13.46 6.76
CA GLY A 235 -3.08 -14.15 6.36
C GLY A 235 -4.19 -13.13 6.11
N ALA A 236 -4.71 -13.08 4.88
CA ALA A 236 -5.99 -12.43 4.60
C ALA A 236 -7.08 -13.52 4.64
N ALA A 237 -8.13 -13.31 5.45
CA ALA A 237 -9.24 -14.25 5.56
C ALA A 237 -9.87 -14.49 4.16
N GLY A 238 -9.72 -15.71 3.63
CA GLY A 238 -10.41 -16.20 2.44
C GLY A 238 -9.90 -15.73 1.06
N ARG A 239 -8.81 -14.95 0.98
CA ARG A 239 -8.18 -14.54 -0.31
C ARG A 239 -6.66 -14.52 -0.13
N GLY A 240 -5.89 -15.01 -1.11
CA GLY A 240 -4.44 -15.15 -1.00
C GLY A 240 -3.75 -13.90 -0.44
N GLY A 241 -2.96 -14.06 0.62
CA GLY A 241 -2.28 -12.96 1.31
C GLY A 241 -1.07 -12.42 0.53
N PRO A 242 -0.70 -11.14 0.73
CA PRO A 242 0.47 -10.55 0.07
C PRO A 242 1.76 -11.21 0.55
N ALA A 243 2.71 -11.43 -0.36
CA ALA A 243 4.07 -11.86 -0.03
C ALA A 243 5.01 -10.65 -0.06
N VAL A 244 5.77 -10.45 1.02
CA VAL A 244 6.84 -9.45 1.10
C VAL A 244 8.12 -10.11 0.60
N LEU A 245 8.79 -9.49 -0.38
CA LEU A 245 10.11 -9.94 -0.83
C LEU A 245 11.16 -9.56 0.23
N GLY A 246 11.84 -10.55 0.80
CA GLY A 246 13.03 -10.39 1.64
C GLY A 246 14.29 -10.78 0.88
N GLY A 247 15.45 -10.23 1.24
CA GLY A 247 16.73 -10.58 0.63
C GLY A 247 17.19 -12.00 1.00
N GLY A 248 17.75 -12.73 0.03
CA GLY A 248 18.43 -14.00 0.27
C GLY A 248 19.81 -13.80 0.92
N HIS A 249 20.24 -14.78 1.73
CA HIS A 249 21.55 -14.78 2.39
C HIS A 249 22.67 -14.89 1.33
N PRO A 250 23.67 -13.99 1.31
CA PRO A 250 24.76 -14.09 0.36
C PRO A 250 25.81 -15.06 0.90
N GLY A 251 25.79 -16.32 0.46
CA GLY A 251 26.80 -17.28 0.91
C GLY A 251 26.55 -18.75 0.62
N ASP A 252 25.95 -19.13 -0.52
CA ASP A 252 26.04 -20.53 -0.96
C ASP A 252 25.97 -20.65 -2.49
N HIS A 253 27.14 -20.74 -3.11
CA HIS A 253 27.32 -21.00 -4.54
C HIS A 253 27.52 -22.50 -4.77
N ARG A 254 26.47 -23.32 -4.65
CA ARG A 254 26.37 -24.63 -5.33
C ARG A 254 24.90 -24.92 -5.66
N HIS A 255 24.61 -25.02 -6.97
CA HIS A 255 23.43 -25.54 -7.69
C HIS A 255 22.04 -25.64 -6.99
N PRO A 256 20.93 -25.25 -7.67
CA PRO A 256 19.62 -25.09 -7.06
C PRO A 256 18.91 -26.43 -6.87
N ALA A 257 19.00 -27.02 -5.69
CA ALA A 257 18.29 -28.24 -5.34
C ALA A 257 17.26 -27.97 -4.24
N GLN A 258 16.13 -27.34 -4.61
CA GLN A 258 14.94 -27.36 -3.75
C GLN A 258 13.62 -27.58 -4.50
N ASN A 259 13.66 -27.74 -5.82
CA ASN A 259 12.42 -27.85 -6.62
C ASN A 259 12.16 -29.22 -7.28
N ASP A 260 13.08 -30.19 -7.17
CA ASP A 260 12.90 -31.52 -7.76
C ASP A 260 12.99 -32.61 -6.69
N ARG A 261 11.86 -32.97 -6.06
CA ARG A 261 11.63 -34.28 -5.42
C ARG A 261 10.21 -34.40 -4.87
N PHE A 262 9.22 -34.63 -5.72
CA PHE A 262 7.92 -35.18 -5.29
C PHE A 262 7.21 -35.91 -6.44
N TRP A 263 7.64 -37.13 -6.79
CA TRP A 263 6.73 -38.16 -7.34
C TRP A 263 6.91 -39.45 -6.53
N PRO A 264 5.84 -40.24 -6.27
CA PRO A 264 5.79 -41.13 -5.14
C PRO A 264 6.35 -42.52 -5.48
N THR A 265 7.19 -43.07 -4.62
CA THR A 265 7.38 -44.52 -4.54
C THR A 265 7.59 -44.95 -3.09
N SER A 266 6.73 -45.86 -2.68
CA SER A 266 6.70 -46.60 -1.43
C SER A 266 8.01 -47.34 -1.12
N ALA A 267 8.44 -47.38 0.15
CA ALA A 267 8.78 -48.62 0.87
C ALA A 267 9.36 -48.36 2.28
N ARG A 268 8.60 -48.85 3.27
CA ARG A 268 8.93 -49.46 4.58
C ARG A 268 10.34 -49.27 5.22
N CYS A 269 10.33 -48.89 6.50
CA CYS A 269 11.34 -49.22 7.53
C CYS A 269 11.49 -50.76 7.70
N PRO A 270 12.64 -51.27 8.16
CA PRO A 270 12.79 -51.60 9.60
C PRO A 270 14.27 -51.49 10.10
N PRO A 271 14.70 -52.05 11.26
CA PRO A 271 14.95 -51.26 12.47
C PRO A 271 16.35 -51.46 13.12
N ALA A 272 16.54 -50.71 14.22
CA ALA A 272 17.60 -50.71 15.25
C ALA A 272 18.96 -50.13 14.84
#